data_AF-A0A5E4K347-F1
#
_entry.id   AF-A0A5E4K347-F1
#
_cell.length_a   1.000
_cell.length_b   1.000
_cell.length_c   1.000
_cell.angle_alpha   90.00
_cell.angle_beta   90.00
_cell.angle_gamma   90.00
#
_symmetry.space_group_name_H-M   'P 1'
#
loop_
_entity.id
_entity.type
_entity.pdbx_description
1 polymer ?
#
loop_
_entity_poly.entity_id
_entity_poly.type
_entity_poly.pdbx_seq_one_letter_code
_entity_poly.pdbx_strand_id
1 'polypeptide(L)'
;MILEFGLFFLGILGLLVFYTALAHLSERMGEGMGAPKYYLLYYFAIIVLIMTISAGWQIHYTSSTTSEDSLFALLIIGNSIVLAASYKYWWWLKDELLK
;
A
#
# COMPACT_ATOMS: atom_id res chain seq x y z
N MET A 1 -18.80 4.42 -16.18
CA MET A 1 -18.11 5.66 -15.77
C MET A 1 -18.26 5.99 -14.28
N ILE A 2 -19.43 6.42 -13.76
CA ILE A 2 -19.54 6.80 -12.32
C ILE A 2 -19.41 5.61 -11.36
N LEU A 3 -19.98 4.45 -11.75
CA LEU A 3 -19.92 3.21 -10.97
C LEU A 3 -18.48 2.68 -10.87
N GLU A 4 -17.76 2.64 -12.00
CA GLU A 4 -16.35 2.19 -12.07
C GLU A 4 -15.46 3.07 -11.20
N PHE A 5 -15.68 4.39 -11.23
CA PHE A 5 -14.97 5.33 -10.38
C PHE A 5 -15.28 5.10 -8.88
N GLY A 6 -16.54 4.86 -8.54
CA GLY A 6 -16.95 4.49 -7.18
C GLY A 6 -16.29 3.21 -6.69
N LEU A 7 -16.23 2.16 -7.53
CA LEU A 7 -15.56 0.89 -7.23
C LEU A 7 -14.05 1.07 -7.08
N PHE A 8 -13.44 1.91 -7.92
CA PHE A 8 -12.02 2.27 -7.80
C PHE A 8 -11.74 2.91 -6.44
N PHE A 9 -12.51 3.93 -6.04
CA PHE A 9 -12.36 4.58 -4.74
C PHE A 9 -12.56 3.62 -3.58
N LEU A 10 -13.58 2.76 -3.65
CA LEU A 10 -13.82 1.74 -2.63
C LEU A 10 -12.63 0.78 -2.50
N GLY A 11 -12.04 0.38 -3.64
CA GLY A 11 -10.84 -0.46 -3.68
C GLY A 11 -9.62 0.22 -3.02
N ILE A 12 -9.37 1.50 -3.35
CA ILE A 12 -8.28 2.27 -2.73
C ILE A 12 -8.50 2.42 -1.22
N LEU A 13 -9.73 2.70 -0.76
CA LEU A 13 -10.06 2.76 0.65
C LEU A 13 -9.83 1.41 1.36
N GLY A 14 -10.24 0.31 0.74
CA GLY A 14 -9.97 -1.04 1.26
C GLY A 14 -8.47 -1.30 1.43
N LEU A 15 -7.66 -0.93 0.44
CA LEU A 15 -6.20 -1.05 0.51
C LEU A 15 -5.59 -0.13 1.58
N LEU A 16 -6.11 1.09 1.77
CA LEU A 16 -5.64 2.00 2.82
C LEU A 16 -5.89 1.42 4.21
N VAL A 17 -7.09 0.88 4.46
CA VAL A 17 -7.41 0.22 5.73
C VAL A 17 -6.50 -0.99 5.94
N PHE A 18 -6.30 -1.81 4.90
CA PHE A 18 -5.43 -2.97 4.97
C PHE A 18 -3.97 -2.61 5.28
N TYR A 19 -3.41 -1.60 4.59
CA TYR A 19 -2.03 -1.15 4.82
C TYR A 19 -1.85 -0.52 6.19
N THR A 20 -2.86 0.18 6.70
CA THR A 20 -2.86 0.74 8.06
C THR A 20 -2.86 -0.37 9.10
N ALA A 21 -3.68 -1.40 8.91
CA ALA A 21 -3.69 -2.58 9.78
C ALA A 21 -2.33 -3.30 9.77
N LEU A 22 -1.73 -3.47 8.58
CA LEU A 22 -0.39 -4.03 8.44
C LEU A 22 0.69 -3.17 9.11
N ALA A 23 0.61 -1.85 9.01
CA ALA A 23 1.53 -0.93 9.66
C ALA A 23 1.51 -1.11 11.18
N HIS A 24 0.32 -1.10 11.80
CA HIS A 24 0.18 -1.30 13.24
C HIS A 24 0.60 -2.70 13.70
N LEU A 25 0.29 -3.74 12.93
CA LEU A 25 0.74 -5.10 13.24
C LEU A 25 2.27 -5.19 13.18
N SER A 26 2.86 -4.57 12.14
CA SER A 26 4.30 -4.56 11.89
C SER A 26 5.08 -3.70 12.89
N GLU A 27 4.46 -2.66 13.45
CA GLU A 27 5.01 -1.85 14.54
C GLU A 27 5.22 -2.72 15.78
N ARG A 28 4.16 -3.40 16.24
CA ARG A 28 4.22 -4.30 17.40
C ARG A 28 5.15 -5.49 17.18
N MET A 29 5.11 -6.08 15.98
CA MET A 29 6.06 -7.13 15.61
C MET A 29 7.50 -6.58 15.60
N GLY A 30 7.72 -5.41 15.01
CA GLY A 30 9.03 -4.76 14.93
C GLY A 30 9.69 -4.50 16.28
N GLU A 31 8.90 -4.16 17.31
CA GLU A 31 9.36 -4.05 18.70
C GLU A 31 9.88 -5.38 19.25
N GLY A 32 9.14 -6.47 19.05
CA GLY A 32 9.56 -7.82 19.45
C GLY A 32 10.74 -8.37 18.64
N MET A 33 10.94 -7.87 17.42
CA MET A 33 11.92 -8.36 16.44
C MET A 33 13.24 -7.58 16.41
N GLY A 34 13.35 -6.47 17.15
CA GLY A 34 14.49 -5.56 17.04
C GLY A 34 14.58 -4.81 15.70
N ALA A 35 13.46 -4.73 14.96
CA ALA A 35 13.34 -4.01 13.68
C ALA A 35 12.28 -2.90 13.74
N PRO A 36 12.36 -1.95 14.70
CA PRO A 36 11.27 -1.02 15.03
C PRO A 36 11.06 0.10 13.99
N LYS A 37 11.65 0.00 12.79
CA LYS A 37 11.52 1.03 11.74
C LYS A 37 10.98 0.49 10.43
N TYR A 38 10.86 -0.83 10.29
CA TYR A 38 10.40 -1.43 9.03
C TYR A 38 8.93 -1.17 8.75
N TYR A 39 8.13 -0.90 9.77
CA TYR A 39 6.73 -0.51 9.62
C TYR A 39 6.56 0.82 8.86
N LEU A 40 7.58 1.69 8.85
CA LEU A 40 7.56 2.98 8.13
C LEU A 40 7.36 2.80 6.63
N LEU A 41 7.75 1.65 6.07
CA LEU A 41 7.53 1.34 4.66
C LEU A 41 6.03 1.25 4.32
N TYR A 42 5.19 0.76 5.23
CA TYR A 42 3.74 0.76 5.02
C TYR A 42 3.19 2.18 5.01
N TYR A 43 3.68 3.08 5.87
CA TYR A 43 3.29 4.50 5.81
C TYR A 43 3.70 5.17 4.50
N PHE A 44 4.88 4.85 3.96
CA PHE A 44 5.28 5.32 2.64
C PHE A 44 4.35 4.78 1.54
N ALA A 45 3.99 3.50 1.60
CA ALA A 45 3.02 2.91 0.67
C ALA A 45 1.62 3.54 0.79
N ILE A 46 1.18 3.90 2.01
CA ILE A 46 -0.09 4.61 2.26
C ILE A 46 -0.06 5.98 1.58
N ILE A 47 1.04 6.74 1.68
CA ILE A 47 1.18 8.03 1.01
C ILE A 47 1.09 7.87 -0.51
N VAL A 48 1.84 6.91 -1.08
CA VAL A 48 1.77 6.59 -2.52
C VAL A 48 0.35 6.22 -2.93
N LEU A 49 -0.34 5.43 -2.11
CA LEU A 49 -1.72 5.01 -2.36
C LEU A 49 -2.70 6.19 -2.29
N ILE A 50 -2.53 7.15 -1.37
CA ILE A 50 -3.32 8.39 -1.35
C ILE A 50 -3.12 9.19 -2.64
N MET A 51 -1.90 9.23 -3.19
CA MET A 51 -1.65 9.92 -4.47
C MET A 51 -2.41 9.29 -5.65
N THR A 52 -2.75 7.99 -5.59
CA THR A 52 -3.56 7.34 -6.64
C THR A 52 -4.98 7.90 -6.71
N ILE A 53 -5.51 8.46 -5.61
CA ILE A 53 -6.82 9.11 -5.56
C ILE A 53 -6.83 10.33 -6.49
N SER A 54 -5.80 11.17 -6.40
CA SER A 54 -5.66 12.36 -7.26
C SER A 54 -5.48 11.99 -8.73
N ALA A 55 -4.70 10.94 -9.02
CA ALA A 55 -4.53 10.42 -10.38
C ALA A 55 -5.85 9.87 -10.95
N GLY A 56 -6.59 9.09 -10.15
CA GLY A 56 -7.89 8.54 -10.52
C GLY A 56 -8.92 9.64 -10.77
N TRP A 57 -8.94 10.68 -9.95
CA TRP A 57 -9.79 11.86 -10.16
C TRP A 57 -9.49 12.54 -11.50
N GLN A 58 -8.21 12.75 -11.83
CA GLN A 58 -7.86 13.32 -13.14
C GLN A 58 -8.36 12.45 -14.30
N ILE A 59 -8.14 11.13 -14.27
CA ILE A 59 -8.62 10.23 -15.34
C ILE A 59 -10.14 10.37 -15.54
N HIS A 60 -10.91 10.40 -14.45
CA HIS A 60 -12.36 10.47 -14.52
C HIS A 60 -12.89 11.77 -15.16
N TYR A 61 -12.21 12.90 -14.95
CA TYR A 61 -12.69 14.21 -15.39
C TYR A 61 -12.01 14.74 -16.66
N THR A 62 -10.77 14.36 -16.95
CA THR A 62 -10.00 14.90 -18.10
C THR A 62 -9.67 13.86 -19.18
N SER A 63 -9.98 12.58 -18.99
CA SER A 63 -9.80 11.51 -20.02
C SER A 63 -8.38 11.47 -20.62
N SER A 64 -7.36 11.79 -19.83
CA SER A 64 -5.97 11.88 -20.30
C SER A 64 -5.25 10.54 -20.14
N THR A 65 -4.69 10.01 -21.23
CA THR A 65 -3.96 8.73 -21.25
C THR A 65 -2.70 8.76 -20.37
N THR A 66 -2.03 9.91 -20.25
CA THR A 66 -0.86 10.09 -19.36
C THR A 66 -1.18 9.87 -17.88
N SER A 67 -2.42 10.13 -17.48
CA SER A 67 -2.87 9.93 -16.10
C SER A 67 -3.07 8.44 -15.77
N GLU A 68 -3.39 7.60 -16.76
CA GLU A 68 -3.55 6.14 -16.58
C GLU A 68 -2.20 5.45 -16.28
N ASP A 69 -1.15 5.77 -17.04
CA ASP A 69 0.20 5.26 -16.80
C ASP A 69 0.71 5.65 -15.41
N SER A 70 0.43 6.90 -15.01
CA SER A 70 0.80 7.42 -13.68
C SER A 70 0.06 6.69 -12.56
N LEU A 71 -1.24 6.42 -12.74
CA LEU A 71 -2.04 5.65 -11.79
C LEU A 71 -1.52 4.21 -11.66
N PHE A 72 -1.21 3.56 -12.78
CA PHE A 72 -0.67 2.21 -12.78
C PHE A 72 0.69 2.13 -12.08
N ALA A 73 1.59 3.08 -12.38
CA ALA A 73 2.90 3.16 -11.73
C ALA A 73 2.78 3.36 -10.21
N LEU A 74 1.91 4.26 -9.75
CA LEU A 74 1.67 4.49 -8.32
C LEU A 74 1.13 3.24 -7.62
N LEU A 75 0.17 2.54 -8.24
CA LEU A 75 -0.37 1.28 -7.71
C LEU A 75 0.71 0.20 -7.60
N ILE A 76 1.51 -0.01 -8.64
CA ILE A 76 2.61 -0.99 -8.62
C ILE A 76 3.62 -0.64 -7.53
N ILE A 77 4.06 0.61 -7.47
CA ILE A 77 5.08 1.05 -6.51
C ILE A 77 4.56 0.85 -5.08
N GLY A 78 3.35 1.33 -4.79
CA GLY A 78 2.73 1.20 -3.47
C GLY A 78 2.60 -0.27 -3.03
N ASN A 79 2.10 -1.15 -3.91
CA ASN A 79 1.97 -2.58 -3.63
C ASN A 79 3.34 -3.26 -3.48
N SER A 80 4.32 -2.90 -4.30
CA SER A 80 5.67 -3.47 -4.24
C SER A 80 6.36 -3.14 -2.91
N ILE A 81 6.17 -1.94 -2.39
CA ILE A 81 6.69 -1.53 -1.08
C ILE A 81 6.06 -2.36 0.04
N VAL A 82 4.74 -2.56 0.00
CA VAL A 82 4.03 -3.40 0.98
C VAL A 82 4.49 -4.85 0.91
N LEU A 83 4.68 -5.39 -0.29
CA LEU A 83 5.20 -6.74 -0.48
C LEU A 83 6.63 -6.87 0.07
N ALA A 84 7.51 -5.90 -0.21
CA ALA A 84 8.87 -5.90 0.29
C ALA A 84 8.92 -5.82 1.82
N ALA A 85 8.08 -4.98 2.43
CA ALA A 85 7.96 -4.89 3.88
C ALA A 85 7.43 -6.20 4.46
N SER A 86 6.34 -6.73 3.91
CA SER A 86 5.68 -7.97 4.36
C SER A 86 6.63 -9.18 4.25
N TYR A 87 7.38 -9.27 3.15
CA TYR A 87 8.35 -10.35 2.94
C TYR A 87 9.41 -10.39 4.04
N LYS A 88 9.92 -9.22 4.47
CA LYS A 88 10.92 -9.18 5.53
C LYS A 88 10.35 -9.66 6.87
N TYR A 89 9.13 -9.24 7.21
CA TYR A 89 8.46 -9.69 8.44
C TYR A 89 8.15 -11.19 8.40
N TRP A 90 7.67 -11.70 7.26
CA TRP A 90 7.40 -13.13 7.07
C TRP A 90 8.65 -13.99 7.17
N TRP A 91 9.76 -13.55 6.56
CA TRP A 91 11.03 -14.27 6.63
C TRP A 91 11.50 -14.44 8.07
N TRP A 92 11.42 -13.37 8.87
CA TRP A 92 11.77 -13.44 10.28
C TRP A 92 10.80 -14.32 11.08
N LEU A 93 9.49 -14.22 10.83
CA LEU A 93 8.50 -15.05 11.52
C LEU A 93 8.76 -16.54 11.27
N LYS A 94 9.12 -16.89 10.03
CA LYS A 94 9.52 -18.25 9.67
C LYS A 94 10.74 -18.70 10.47
N ASP A 95 11.77 -17.86 10.58
CA ASP A 95 13.00 -18.20 11.29
C ASP A 95 12.75 -18.42 12.80
N GLU A 96 11.79 -17.70 13.39
CA GLU A 96 11.42 -17.86 14.80
C GLU A 96 10.50 -19.06 15.06
N LEU A 97 9.61 -19.40 14.13
CA LEU A 97 8.72 -20.58 14.23
C LEU A 97 9.43 -21.92 14.00
N LEU A 98 10.57 -21.91 13.31
CA LEU A 98 11.37 -23.11 13.01
C LEU A 98 12.52 -23.35 13.99
N LYS A 99 12.63 -22.52 15.04
CA LYS A 99 13.48 -22.77 16.22
C LYS A 99 12.76 -23.66 17.22
#